data_AF-A0A1W6N4S1-F1
#
_entry.id   AF-A0A1W6N4S1-F1
#
_cell.length_a   1.000
_cell.length_b   1.000
_cell.length_c   1.000
_cell.angle_alpha   90.00
_cell.angle_beta   90.00
_cell.angle_gamma   90.00
#
_symmetry.space_group_name_H-M   'P 1'
#
loop_
_entity.id
_entity.type
_entity.pdbx_description
1 polymer ?
#
loop_
_entity_poly.entity_id
_entity_poly.type
_entity_poly.pdbx_seq_one_letter_code
_entity_poly.pdbx_strand_id
1 'polypeptide(L)'
;MITSNVLHRVFNILCGDQIGTCFTIDVDDRQYVITAKHLLEKWDGSSSMKIFHENFWKDIQLTLVGHCNGDIDISILKAEIQLSPNFLLEASSANMGYGQDVYFLGFPYGMQGNIGKLNRDFPLPFVKKAIVSCMQFLEDGTQIFYLDGHNNPGFSGGPIIFKEYNKSDFKVASVISGYKSTEESIFQGENEVPLVYKYNTGIIISYGIKHAVDIITSNPIGYKLTS
;
A
#
# COMPACT_ATOMS: atom_id res chain seq x y z
N MET A 1 9.27 7.08 14.18
CA MET A 1 10.37 7.17 13.18
C MET A 1 10.34 5.92 12.32
N ILE A 2 10.33 6.07 11.00
CA ILE A 2 10.35 4.95 10.04
C ILE A 2 11.77 4.41 9.92
N THR A 3 11.90 3.08 9.88
CA THR A 3 13.18 2.36 9.82
C THR A 3 13.43 1.79 8.43
N SER A 4 14.68 1.40 8.15
CA SER A 4 15.10 0.88 6.84
C SER A 4 14.35 -0.38 6.41
N ASN A 5 13.96 -1.24 7.36
CA ASN A 5 13.17 -2.44 7.08
C ASN A 5 11.81 -2.14 6.42
N VAL A 6 11.24 -0.97 6.67
CA VAL A 6 10.04 -0.48 5.96
C VAL A 6 10.46 0.29 4.71
N LEU A 7 11.33 1.28 4.88
CA LEU A 7 11.64 2.25 3.82
C LEU A 7 12.15 1.58 2.55
N HIS A 8 13.03 0.60 2.68
CA HIS A 8 13.64 -0.11 1.54
C HIS A 8 12.67 -1.04 0.83
N ARG A 9 11.43 -1.19 1.31
CA ARG A 9 10.41 -2.09 0.77
C ARG A 9 9.30 -1.39 0.01
N VAL A 10 9.24 -0.05 -0.01
CA VAL A 10 8.14 0.72 -0.63
C VAL A 10 8.61 1.37 -1.93
N PHE A 11 7.85 1.19 -3.00
CA PHE A 11 8.25 1.56 -4.37
C PHE A 11 7.16 2.33 -5.10
N ASN A 12 7.61 3.25 -5.97
CA ASN A 12 6.74 4.01 -6.86
C ASN A 12 6.59 3.23 -8.16
N ILE A 13 5.35 2.90 -8.54
CA ILE A 13 5.05 2.13 -9.73
C ILE A 13 4.16 2.90 -10.68
N LEU A 14 4.32 2.61 -11.97
CA LEU A 14 3.46 3.09 -13.04
C LEU A 14 2.90 1.87 -13.80
N CYS A 15 1.58 1.78 -13.83
CA CYS A 15 0.83 0.76 -14.52
C CYS A 15 -0.07 1.42 -15.57
N GLY A 16 0.30 1.33 -16.85
CA GLY A 16 -0.33 2.12 -17.90
C GLY A 16 -0.17 3.62 -17.64
N ASP A 17 -1.28 4.31 -17.40
CA ASP A 17 -1.36 5.74 -17.06
C ASP A 17 -1.49 5.99 -15.54
N GLN A 18 -1.55 4.94 -14.72
CA GLN A 18 -1.79 5.04 -13.29
C GLN A 18 -0.49 4.97 -12.48
N ILE A 19 -0.22 6.02 -11.72
CA ILE A 19 0.85 6.04 -10.70
C ILE A 19 0.29 5.53 -9.38
N GLY A 20 1.02 4.65 -8.72
CA GLY A 20 0.64 4.11 -7.43
C GLY A 20 1.83 3.69 -6.58
N THR A 21 1.51 3.09 -5.45
CA THR A 21 2.51 2.54 -4.54
C THR A 21 2.42 1.03 -4.56
N CYS A 22 3.56 0.35 -4.56
CA CYS A 22 3.62 -1.05 -4.15
C CYS A 22 4.66 -1.21 -3.05
N PHE A 23 4.65 -2.35 -2.38
CA PHE A 23 5.68 -2.70 -1.42
C PHE A 23 5.97 -4.19 -1.43
N THR A 24 7.05 -4.59 -0.78
CA THR A 24 7.44 -6.00 -0.69
C THR A 24 7.21 -6.58 0.70
N ILE A 25 6.76 -7.82 0.76
CA ILE A 25 6.73 -8.65 1.97
C ILE A 25 7.44 -9.98 1.69
N ASP A 26 7.96 -10.59 2.75
CA ASP A 26 8.58 -11.89 2.67
C ASP A 26 7.71 -12.89 3.43
N VAL A 27 7.40 -14.03 2.80
CA VAL A 27 6.64 -15.14 3.37
C VAL A 27 7.33 -16.43 2.94
N ASP A 28 7.68 -17.29 3.89
CA ASP A 28 8.33 -18.59 3.67
C ASP A 28 9.54 -18.51 2.71
N ASP A 29 10.50 -17.63 3.02
CA ASP A 29 11.73 -17.37 2.25
C ASP A 29 11.50 -16.92 0.80
N ARG A 30 10.34 -16.32 0.53
CA ARG A 30 9.99 -15.79 -0.78
C ARG A 30 9.50 -14.35 -0.69
N GLN A 31 9.96 -13.51 -1.61
CA GLN A 31 9.54 -12.11 -1.72
C GLN A 31 8.38 -11.96 -2.69
N TYR A 32 7.39 -11.19 -2.26
CA TYR A 32 6.18 -10.84 -3.01
C TYR A 32 6.05 -9.33 -3.09
N VAL A 33 5.42 -8.84 -4.15
CA VAL A 33 5.07 -7.44 -4.35
C VAL A 33 3.58 -7.28 -4.14
N ILE A 34 3.20 -6.38 -3.25
CA ILE A 34 1.82 -6.09 -2.86
C ILE A 34 1.45 -4.71 -3.38
N THR A 35 0.26 -4.60 -3.97
CA THR A 35 -0.29 -3.33 -4.46
C THR A 35 -1.82 -3.34 -4.42
N ALA A 36 -2.47 -2.23 -4.76
CA ALA A 36 -3.93 -2.18 -4.88
C ALA A 36 -4.42 -2.91 -6.14
N LYS A 37 -5.60 -3.53 -6.06
CA LYS A 37 -6.20 -4.26 -7.19
C LYS A 37 -6.59 -3.33 -8.33
N HIS A 38 -7.20 -2.19 -8.02
CA HIS A 38 -7.64 -1.23 -9.04
C HIS A 38 -6.49 -0.66 -9.90
N LEU A 39 -5.26 -0.62 -9.37
CA LEU A 39 -4.09 -0.21 -10.15
C LEU A 39 -3.77 -1.18 -11.29
N LEU A 40 -4.23 -2.43 -11.21
CA LEU A 40 -3.99 -3.48 -12.21
C LEU A 40 -5.20 -3.75 -13.11
N GLU A 41 -6.31 -3.01 -13.00
CA GLU A 41 -7.52 -3.26 -13.80
C GLU A 41 -7.28 -3.25 -15.31
N LYS A 42 -6.34 -2.41 -15.78
CA LYS A 42 -5.95 -2.30 -17.19
C LYS A 42 -4.70 -3.12 -17.52
N TRP A 43 -4.16 -3.89 -16.57
CA TRP A 43 -2.96 -4.70 -16.76
C TRP A 43 -3.35 -6.14 -17.05
N ASP A 44 -3.04 -6.57 -18.26
CA ASP A 44 -3.32 -7.92 -18.77
C ASP A 44 -2.19 -8.92 -18.51
N GLY A 45 -1.15 -8.52 -17.78
CA GLY A 45 0.05 -9.32 -17.59
C GLY A 45 1.05 -9.30 -18.76
N SER A 46 0.67 -8.71 -19.91
CA SER A 46 1.50 -8.63 -21.12
C SER A 46 2.21 -7.28 -21.25
N SER A 47 1.57 -6.22 -20.74
CA SER A 47 2.13 -4.87 -20.73
C SER A 47 3.22 -4.70 -19.66
N SER A 48 4.28 -3.95 -19.96
CA SER A 48 5.32 -3.69 -18.95
C SER A 48 4.80 -2.74 -17.87
N MET A 49 4.91 -3.16 -16.62
CA MET A 49 4.84 -2.25 -15.47
C MET A 49 6.19 -1.56 -15.34
N LYS A 50 6.18 -0.33 -14.80
CA LYS A 50 7.41 0.42 -14.53
C LYS A 50 7.58 0.69 -13.05
N ILE A 51 8.83 0.68 -12.61
CA ILE A 51 9.25 1.06 -11.27
C ILE A 51 10.17 2.28 -11.37
N PHE A 52 10.02 3.25 -10.47
CA PHE A 52 10.88 4.43 -10.46
C PHE A 52 12.19 4.14 -9.72
N HIS A 53 13.31 4.18 -10.42
CA HIS A 53 14.63 3.85 -9.89
C HIS A 53 15.73 4.63 -10.65
N GLU A 54 16.74 5.15 -9.94
CA GLU A 54 17.81 5.99 -10.49
C GLU A 54 17.31 7.23 -11.25
N ASN A 55 16.19 7.81 -10.82
CA ASN A 55 15.51 8.94 -11.48
C ASN A 55 14.87 8.63 -12.84
N PHE A 56 14.67 7.36 -13.18
CA PHE A 56 13.99 6.94 -14.40
C PHE A 56 12.89 5.92 -14.12
N TRP A 57 11.87 5.90 -14.98
CA TRP A 57 10.92 4.80 -15.06
C TRP A 57 11.57 3.63 -15.80
N LYS A 58 11.82 2.53 -15.09
CA LYS A 58 12.41 1.30 -15.64
C LYS A 58 11.34 0.23 -15.74
N ASP A 59 11.32 -0.51 -16.84
CA ASP A 59 10.44 -1.67 -16.97
C ASP A 59 10.82 -2.74 -15.93
N ILE A 60 9.81 -3.33 -15.30
CA ILE A 60 9.96 -4.42 -14.35
C ILE A 60 9.08 -5.59 -14.78
N GLN A 61 9.68 -6.78 -14.84
CA GLN A 61 8.93 -8.00 -15.12
C GLN A 61 8.25 -8.50 -13.86
N LEU A 62 6.93 -8.57 -13.91
CA LEU A 62 6.07 -8.97 -12.81
C LEU A 62 5.12 -10.08 -13.29
N THR A 63 4.97 -11.10 -12.48
CA THR A 63 4.04 -12.21 -12.69
C THR A 63 2.91 -12.11 -11.66
N LEU A 64 1.66 -12.22 -12.09
CA LEU A 64 0.52 -12.24 -11.17
C LEU A 64 0.54 -13.51 -10.31
N VAL A 65 0.52 -13.34 -9.00
CA VAL A 65 0.32 -14.44 -8.03
C VAL A 65 -1.16 -14.63 -7.75
N GLY A 66 -1.89 -13.52 -7.59
CA GLY A 66 -3.33 -13.53 -7.46
C GLY A 66 -3.91 -12.18 -7.08
N HIS A 67 -5.23 -12.04 -7.24
CA HIS A 67 -6.02 -10.93 -6.72
C HIS A 67 -6.84 -11.42 -5.53
N CYS A 68 -7.07 -10.56 -4.54
CA CYS A 68 -8.06 -10.84 -3.52
C CYS A 68 -9.47 -10.86 -4.10
N ASN A 69 -10.32 -11.71 -3.51
CA ASN A 69 -11.70 -11.91 -3.93
C ASN A 69 -12.58 -10.71 -3.56
N GLY A 70 -13.68 -10.54 -4.30
CA GLY A 70 -14.70 -9.52 -4.02
C GLY A 70 -14.12 -8.09 -4.05
N ASP A 71 -14.52 -7.29 -3.07
CA ASP A 71 -14.15 -5.87 -2.96
C ASP A 71 -12.78 -5.63 -2.32
N ILE A 72 -12.10 -6.69 -1.88
CA ILE A 72 -10.76 -6.58 -1.29
C ILE A 72 -9.79 -6.09 -2.38
N ASP A 73 -9.33 -4.87 -2.21
CA ASP A 73 -8.54 -4.14 -3.18
C ASP A 73 -7.03 -4.40 -3.02
N ILE A 74 -6.65 -5.67 -3.11
CA ILE A 74 -5.25 -6.11 -2.98
C ILE A 74 -4.90 -7.06 -4.13
N SER A 75 -3.72 -6.84 -4.71
CA SER A 75 -3.08 -7.73 -5.66
C SER A 75 -1.69 -8.15 -5.18
N ILE A 76 -1.34 -9.38 -5.51
CA ILE A 76 -0.07 -10.00 -5.17
C ILE A 76 0.63 -10.36 -6.47
N LEU A 77 1.87 -9.90 -6.57
CA LEU A 77 2.72 -10.04 -7.73
C LEU A 77 4.05 -10.66 -7.29
N LYS A 78 4.76 -11.23 -8.24
CA LYS A 78 6.11 -11.75 -8.10
C LYS A 78 7.02 -10.99 -9.06
N ALA A 79 8.12 -10.45 -8.57
CA ALA A 79 9.20 -9.95 -9.42
C ALA A 79 10.16 -11.07 -9.80
N GLU A 80 10.74 -11.00 -11.00
CA GLU A 80 11.78 -11.94 -11.43
C GLU A 80 13.16 -11.64 -10.83
N ILE A 81 13.27 -10.54 -10.07
CA ILE A 81 14.44 -10.15 -9.29
C ILE A 81 14.05 -9.83 -7.85
N GLN A 82 15.01 -9.89 -6.93
CA GLN A 82 14.83 -9.35 -5.59
C GLN A 82 14.79 -7.81 -5.63
N LEU A 83 13.73 -7.21 -5.08
CA LEU A 83 13.55 -5.76 -5.07
C LEU A 83 14.00 -5.11 -3.77
N SER A 84 13.84 -5.79 -2.63
CA SER A 84 14.21 -5.26 -1.32
C SER A 84 15.11 -6.22 -0.52
N PRO A 85 15.93 -5.70 0.40
CA PRO A 85 16.71 -6.54 1.32
C PRO A 85 15.80 -7.35 2.25
N ASN A 86 16.32 -8.45 2.79
CA ASN A 86 15.60 -9.40 3.65
C ASN A 86 15.47 -8.90 5.10
N PHE A 87 15.23 -7.61 5.32
CA PHE A 87 15.03 -7.08 6.66
C PHE A 87 13.66 -7.49 7.18
N LEU A 88 13.58 -7.96 8.42
CA LEU A 88 12.32 -8.42 9.01
C LEU A 88 11.26 -7.31 8.97
N LEU A 89 10.14 -7.61 8.30
CA LEU A 89 8.92 -6.81 8.28
C LEU A 89 7.75 -7.78 8.21
N GLU A 90 7.24 -8.17 9.37
CA GLU A 90 6.18 -9.17 9.47
C GLU A 90 4.87 -8.65 8.85
N ALA A 91 4.25 -9.45 7.99
CA ALA A 91 2.95 -9.18 7.40
C ALA A 91 1.84 -9.72 8.31
N SER A 92 1.49 -8.97 9.35
CA SER A 92 0.47 -9.35 10.33
C SER A 92 -0.10 -8.14 11.05
N SER A 93 -1.43 -8.11 11.22
CA SER A 93 -2.14 -7.16 12.07
C SER A 93 -2.28 -7.63 13.53
N ALA A 94 -1.68 -8.77 13.89
CA ALA A 94 -1.74 -9.29 15.25
C ALA A 94 -1.18 -8.29 16.27
N ASN A 95 -1.83 -8.21 17.43
CA ASN A 95 -1.46 -7.30 18.52
C ASN A 95 -1.55 -5.80 18.18
N MET A 96 -2.20 -5.42 17.08
CA MET A 96 -2.53 -4.02 16.81
C MET A 96 -3.64 -3.54 17.75
N GLY A 97 -3.41 -2.42 18.43
CA GLY A 97 -4.38 -1.81 19.32
C GLY A 97 -5.43 -0.97 18.60
N TYR A 98 -6.65 -0.91 19.15
CA TYR A 98 -7.66 0.04 18.71
C TYR A 98 -7.30 1.46 19.17
N GLY A 99 -7.43 2.45 18.28
CA GLY A 99 -6.96 3.82 18.53
C GLY A 99 -5.43 4.00 18.50
N GLN A 100 -4.69 2.96 18.12
CA GLN A 100 -3.22 3.02 18.09
C GLN A 100 -2.71 3.87 16.92
N ASP A 101 -1.61 4.60 17.16
CA ASP A 101 -0.78 5.21 16.12
C ASP A 101 -0.30 4.21 15.05
N VAL A 102 -0.60 4.55 13.79
CA VAL A 102 -0.10 3.85 12.60
C VAL A 102 0.56 4.85 11.66
N TYR A 103 1.38 4.33 10.76
CA TYR A 103 1.97 5.11 9.67
C TYR A 103 1.63 4.46 8.34
N PHE A 104 1.54 5.27 7.30
CA PHE A 104 1.41 4.78 5.94
C PHE A 104 2.34 5.50 4.99
N LEU A 105 2.78 4.77 3.98
CA LEU A 105 3.80 5.20 3.04
C LEU A 105 3.32 5.09 1.60
N GLY A 106 3.72 6.05 0.78
CA GLY A 106 3.42 6.02 -0.66
C GLY A 106 3.83 7.28 -1.40
N PHE A 107 3.39 7.40 -2.64
CA PHE A 107 3.82 8.42 -3.59
C PHE A 107 2.63 9.28 -4.03
N PRO A 108 2.11 10.17 -3.15
CA PRO A 108 0.94 10.97 -3.47
C PRO A 108 1.18 11.82 -4.71
N TYR A 109 0.35 11.67 -5.73
CA TYR A 109 0.48 12.34 -7.03
C TYR A 109 1.85 12.12 -7.70
N GLY A 110 2.54 11.02 -7.39
CA GLY A 110 3.91 10.77 -7.84
C GLY A 110 4.97 11.63 -7.15
N MET A 111 4.60 12.41 -6.13
CA MET A 111 5.55 13.19 -5.33
C MET A 111 6.48 12.26 -4.56
N GLN A 112 7.75 12.63 -4.53
CA GLN A 112 8.80 11.82 -3.93
C GLN A 112 9.96 12.69 -3.41
N GLY A 113 10.66 12.19 -2.40
CA GLY A 113 11.98 12.70 -2.03
C GLY A 113 13.10 11.94 -2.75
N ASN A 114 14.30 12.50 -2.78
CA ASN A 114 15.48 11.82 -3.33
C ASN A 114 16.65 11.88 -2.34
N ILE A 115 17.17 10.71 -1.98
CA ILE A 115 18.36 10.55 -1.13
C ILE A 115 19.41 9.63 -1.78
N GLY A 116 19.27 9.35 -3.08
CA GLY A 116 20.15 8.50 -3.87
C GLY A 116 20.39 7.13 -3.23
N LYS A 117 21.67 6.74 -3.19
CA LYS A 117 22.15 5.44 -2.69
C LYS A 117 21.71 5.08 -1.27
N LEU A 118 21.34 6.04 -0.42
CA LEU A 118 20.83 5.75 0.93
C LEU A 118 19.51 4.96 0.91
N ASN A 119 18.72 5.13 -0.15
CA ASN A 119 17.56 4.28 -0.43
C ASN A 119 17.79 3.40 -1.67
N ARG A 120 19.04 3.01 -1.92
CA ARG A 120 19.42 2.16 -3.07
C ARG A 120 18.94 2.73 -4.40
N ASP A 121 19.03 4.06 -4.55
CA ASP A 121 18.58 4.82 -5.72
C ASP A 121 17.07 4.72 -6.04
N PHE A 122 16.27 4.19 -5.11
CA PHE A 122 14.82 4.35 -5.11
C PHE A 122 14.39 5.68 -4.47
N PRO A 123 13.28 6.28 -4.92
CA PRO A 123 12.76 7.50 -4.34
C PRO A 123 12.27 7.29 -2.90
N LEU A 124 12.27 8.35 -2.10
CA LEU A 124 11.64 8.33 -0.78
C LEU A 124 10.11 8.47 -0.92
N PRO A 125 9.31 7.54 -0.35
CA PRO A 125 7.89 7.75 -0.19
C PRO A 125 7.61 8.84 0.84
N PHE A 126 6.45 9.46 0.72
CA PHE A 126 5.87 10.25 1.80
C PHE A 126 5.45 9.34 2.93
N VAL A 127 5.64 9.81 4.17
CA VAL A 127 5.15 9.14 5.38
C VAL A 127 4.06 10.01 5.97
N LYS A 128 2.90 9.42 6.24
CA LYS A 128 1.84 10.06 7.01
C LYS A 128 1.50 9.21 8.24
N LYS A 129 1.03 9.87 9.28
CA LYS A 129 0.57 9.26 10.54
C LYS A 129 -0.95 9.33 10.60
N ALA A 130 -1.56 8.31 11.17
CA ALA A 130 -2.97 8.24 11.54
C ALA A 130 -3.10 7.38 12.82
N ILE A 131 -4.32 7.19 13.30
CA ILE A 131 -4.68 6.16 14.27
C ILE A 131 -5.63 5.14 13.64
N VAL A 132 -5.77 3.97 14.28
CA VAL A 132 -6.83 3.02 13.94
C VAL A 132 -8.17 3.53 14.51
N SER A 133 -8.94 4.22 13.68
CA SER A 133 -10.25 4.78 14.05
C SER A 133 -11.35 3.74 14.14
N CYS A 134 -11.32 2.71 13.30
CA CYS A 134 -12.25 1.59 13.38
C CYS A 134 -11.66 0.32 12.75
N MET A 135 -12.07 -0.85 13.26
CA MET A 135 -11.78 -2.16 12.68
C MET A 135 -13.11 -2.86 12.43
N GLN A 136 -13.30 -3.40 11.24
CA GLN A 136 -14.50 -4.13 10.86
C GLN A 136 -14.10 -5.51 10.31
N PHE A 137 -14.77 -6.53 10.81
CA PHE A 137 -14.63 -7.91 10.36
C PHE A 137 -15.99 -8.35 9.81
N LEU A 138 -16.05 -8.64 8.51
CA LEU A 138 -17.27 -9.13 7.88
C LEU A 138 -17.44 -10.64 8.09
N GLU A 139 -18.65 -11.16 7.88
CA GLU A 139 -18.96 -12.59 8.07
C GLU A 139 -18.13 -13.52 7.18
N ASP A 140 -17.70 -13.03 6.01
CA ASP A 140 -16.82 -13.75 5.08
C ASP A 140 -15.33 -13.73 5.48
N GLY A 141 -15.00 -13.11 6.62
CA GLY A 141 -13.63 -12.96 7.13
C GLY A 141 -12.90 -11.72 6.61
N THR A 142 -13.55 -10.86 5.81
CA THR A 142 -12.94 -9.62 5.32
C THR A 142 -12.60 -8.67 6.46
N GLN A 143 -11.30 -8.38 6.61
CA GLN A 143 -10.77 -7.37 7.52
C GLN A 143 -10.66 -6.00 6.83
N ILE A 144 -11.36 -5.00 7.37
CA ILE A 144 -11.33 -3.59 6.93
C ILE A 144 -10.87 -2.72 8.09
N PHE A 145 -9.91 -1.84 7.83
CA PHE A 145 -9.44 -0.84 8.79
C PHE A 145 -9.74 0.57 8.28
N TYR A 146 -10.33 1.38 9.16
CA TYR A 146 -10.58 2.80 8.93
C TYR A 146 -9.61 3.62 9.76
N LEU A 147 -8.92 4.58 9.12
CA LEU A 147 -7.94 5.44 9.77
C LEU A 147 -8.32 6.92 9.62
N ASP A 148 -7.93 7.75 10.59
CA ASP A 148 -8.07 9.21 10.51
C ASP A 148 -6.85 9.84 9.81
N GLY A 149 -6.99 10.12 8.53
CA GLY A 149 -5.93 10.79 7.80
C GLY A 149 -6.33 11.26 6.41
N HIS A 150 -5.61 12.28 5.95
CA HIS A 150 -5.73 12.75 4.57
C HIS A 150 -4.91 11.85 3.66
N ASN A 151 -5.57 10.86 3.08
CA ASN A 151 -5.04 10.06 1.98
C ASN A 151 -5.16 10.84 0.65
N ASN A 152 -4.20 10.66 -0.24
CA ASN A 152 -4.19 11.31 -1.55
C ASN A 152 -3.97 10.25 -2.63
N PRO A 153 -4.51 10.42 -3.86
CA PRO A 153 -4.20 9.56 -5.00
C PRO A 153 -2.68 9.31 -5.11
N GLY A 154 -2.28 8.06 -5.34
CA GLY A 154 -0.88 7.63 -5.36
C GLY A 154 -0.41 6.88 -4.10
N PHE A 155 -1.11 6.99 -2.97
CA PHE A 155 -0.89 6.12 -1.80
C PHE A 155 -1.53 4.73 -1.92
N SER A 156 -2.46 4.55 -2.86
CA SER A 156 -3.10 3.26 -3.14
C SER A 156 -2.04 2.16 -3.32
N GLY A 157 -2.25 1.03 -2.65
CA GLY A 157 -1.31 -0.10 -2.61
C GLY A 157 -0.17 0.06 -1.60
N GLY A 158 -0.05 1.21 -0.94
CA GLY A 158 0.93 1.46 0.10
C GLY A 158 0.65 0.71 1.40
N PRO A 159 1.69 0.37 2.19
CA PRO A 159 1.54 -0.35 3.44
C PRO A 159 1.08 0.60 4.55
N ILE A 160 0.20 0.09 5.42
CA ILE A 160 -0.03 0.63 6.76
C ILE A 160 0.77 -0.21 7.74
N ILE A 161 1.58 0.46 8.53
CA ILE A 161 2.51 -0.15 9.48
C ILE A 161 2.26 0.35 10.90
N PHE A 162 2.57 -0.51 11.85
CA PHE A 162 2.46 -0.23 13.28
C PHE A 162 3.58 -0.96 14.03
N LYS A 163 3.79 -0.57 15.27
CA LYS A 163 4.65 -1.31 16.20
C LYS A 163 3.78 -1.94 17.26
N GLU A 164 3.99 -3.20 17.58
CA GLU A 164 3.32 -3.74 18.76
C GLU A 164 3.73 -2.96 20.03
N TYR A 165 2.87 -2.99 21.05
CA TYR A 165 3.17 -2.35 22.32
C TYR A 165 4.50 -2.89 22.90
N ASN A 166 5.39 -1.98 23.32
CA ASN A 166 6.74 -2.28 23.80
C ASN A 166 7.68 -3.01 22.81
N LYS A 167 7.40 -2.97 21.50
CA LYS A 167 8.31 -3.47 20.45
C LYS A 167 8.89 -2.33 19.63
N SER A 168 10.11 -2.52 19.13
CA SER A 168 10.80 -1.56 18.25
C SER A 168 10.46 -1.76 16.78
N ASP A 169 10.10 -2.99 16.40
CA ASP A 169 9.99 -3.39 15.01
C ASP A 169 8.60 -3.10 14.47
N PHE A 170 8.55 -2.66 13.22
CA PHE A 170 7.30 -2.48 12.51
C PHE A 170 6.78 -3.80 11.97
N LYS A 171 5.46 -3.88 11.88
CA LYS A 171 4.69 -4.87 11.13
C LYS A 171 3.83 -4.16 10.09
N VAL A 172 3.46 -4.85 9.02
CA VAL A 172 2.43 -4.40 8.08
C VAL A 172 1.08 -4.92 8.58
N ALA A 173 0.13 -4.03 8.82
CA ALA A 173 -1.23 -4.40 9.23
C ALA A 173 -2.18 -4.54 8.04
N SER A 174 -2.12 -3.60 7.10
CA SER A 174 -3.08 -3.49 6.00
C SER A 174 -2.49 -2.76 4.80
N VAL A 175 -3.23 -2.79 3.69
CA VAL A 175 -2.90 -2.15 2.42
C VAL A 175 -3.90 -1.05 2.13
N ILE A 176 -3.42 0.14 1.78
CA ILE A 176 -4.29 1.28 1.41
C ILE A 176 -5.07 0.95 0.14
N SER A 177 -6.39 1.07 0.23
CA SER A 177 -7.27 1.07 -0.95
C SER A 177 -7.57 2.51 -1.39
N GLY A 178 -8.01 3.36 -0.45
CA GLY A 178 -8.45 4.71 -0.80
C GLY A 178 -8.92 5.53 0.39
N TYR A 179 -9.88 6.41 0.17
CA TYR A 179 -10.50 7.23 1.21
C TYR A 179 -11.97 7.49 0.89
N LYS A 180 -12.75 7.69 1.95
CA LYS A 180 -14.12 8.13 1.82
C LYS A 180 -14.14 9.60 1.40
N SER A 181 -14.82 9.87 0.30
CA SER A 181 -15.14 11.23 -0.12
C SER A 181 -16.62 11.51 0.06
N THR A 182 -16.96 12.78 0.23
CA THR A 182 -18.34 13.24 0.26
C THR A 182 -18.45 14.50 -0.59
N GLU A 183 -19.68 14.82 -0.99
CA GLU A 183 -20.00 15.96 -1.84
C GLU A 183 -20.86 16.91 -1.02
N GLU A 184 -20.50 18.19 -1.03
CA GLU A 184 -21.28 19.24 -0.38
C GLU A 184 -21.70 20.30 -1.38
N SER A 185 -22.89 20.85 -1.19
CA SER A 185 -23.40 21.96 -2.00
C SER A 185 -22.59 23.23 -1.80
N ILE A 186 -22.40 23.99 -2.87
CA ILE A 186 -21.72 25.29 -2.83
C ILE A 186 -22.77 26.40 -2.65
N PHE A 187 -22.44 27.41 -1.85
CA PHE A 187 -23.31 28.57 -1.59
C PHE A 187 -22.63 29.87 -2.02
N GLN A 188 -23.41 30.78 -2.62
CA GLN A 188 -23.02 32.17 -2.84
C GLN A 188 -23.82 33.07 -1.89
N GLY A 189 -23.24 33.37 -0.73
CA GLY A 189 -23.99 33.92 0.40
C GLY A 189 -24.86 32.83 1.04
N GLU A 190 -26.16 33.07 1.17
CA GLU A 190 -27.14 32.07 1.65
C GLU A 190 -27.79 31.26 0.52
N ASN A 191 -27.52 31.61 -0.75
CA ASN A 191 -28.12 30.93 -1.89
C ASN A 191 -27.28 29.73 -2.33
N GLU A 192 -27.88 28.54 -2.33
CA GLU A 192 -27.28 27.35 -2.92
C GLU A 192 -27.13 27.52 -4.44
N VAL A 193 -25.97 27.19 -4.99
CA VAL A 193 -25.72 27.15 -6.43
C VAL A 193 -25.65 25.69 -6.89
N PRO A 194 -26.01 25.36 -8.15
CA PRO A 194 -26.06 23.98 -8.65
C PRO A 194 -24.67 23.42 -8.96
N LEU A 195 -23.75 23.51 -8.00
CA LEU A 195 -22.39 23.00 -8.03
C LEU A 195 -22.11 22.29 -6.71
N VAL A 196 -21.35 21.20 -6.77
CA VAL A 196 -20.93 20.44 -5.59
C VAL A 196 -19.41 20.41 -5.49
N TYR A 197 -18.91 20.41 -4.25
CA TYR A 197 -17.50 20.23 -3.95
C TYR A 197 -17.30 18.84 -3.34
N LYS A 198 -16.53 18.01 -4.05
CA LYS A 198 -16.12 16.69 -3.56
C LYS A 198 -14.84 16.81 -2.75
N TYR A 199 -14.86 16.36 -1.50
CA TYR A 199 -13.70 16.45 -0.61
C TYR A 199 -13.40 15.13 0.11
N ASN A 200 -12.16 15.01 0.55
CA ASN A 200 -11.71 13.89 1.37
C ASN A 200 -12.18 14.09 2.82
N THR A 201 -12.95 13.13 3.34
CA THR A 201 -13.51 13.20 4.70
C THR A 201 -12.47 12.97 5.81
N GLY A 202 -11.22 12.66 5.46
CA GLY A 202 -10.19 12.23 6.39
C GLY A 202 -10.35 10.80 6.86
N ILE A 203 -11.23 10.00 6.24
CA ILE A 203 -11.41 8.58 6.56
C ILE A 203 -10.74 7.74 5.48
N ILE A 204 -9.62 7.11 5.82
CA ILE A 204 -8.88 6.18 4.97
C ILE A 204 -9.53 4.80 5.06
N ILE A 205 -9.58 4.08 3.93
CA ILE A 205 -10.04 2.69 3.87
C ILE A 205 -8.87 1.80 3.47
N SER A 206 -8.66 0.72 4.22
CA SER A 206 -7.61 -0.27 3.95
C SER A 206 -8.06 -1.68 4.29
N TYR A 207 -7.47 -2.66 3.60
CA TYR A 207 -7.77 -4.08 3.78
C TYR A 207 -6.62 -4.80 4.48
N GLY A 208 -6.94 -5.69 5.42
CA GLY A 208 -5.94 -6.41 6.21
C GLY A 208 -4.94 -7.19 5.36
N ILE A 209 -3.66 -7.16 5.76
CA ILE A 209 -2.58 -7.83 5.01
C ILE A 209 -2.75 -9.35 4.97
N LYS A 210 -3.51 -9.91 5.92
CA LYS A 210 -3.84 -11.35 5.98
C LYS A 210 -4.37 -11.86 4.63
N HIS A 211 -5.18 -11.06 3.93
CA HIS A 211 -5.73 -11.45 2.63
C HIS A 211 -4.67 -11.70 1.56
N ALA A 212 -3.57 -10.95 1.60
CA ALA A 212 -2.41 -11.20 0.75
C ALA A 212 -1.68 -12.48 1.16
N VAL A 213 -1.47 -12.67 2.47
CA VAL A 213 -0.80 -13.86 3.03
C VAL A 213 -1.57 -15.13 2.67
N ASP A 214 -2.91 -15.13 2.77
CA ASP A 214 -3.74 -16.29 2.44
C ASP A 214 -3.58 -16.73 0.97
N ILE A 215 -3.50 -15.76 0.04
CA ILE A 215 -3.25 -16.04 -1.38
C ILE A 215 -1.84 -16.56 -1.59
N ILE A 216 -0.85 -15.95 -0.92
CA ILE A 216 0.55 -16.37 -0.98
C ILE A 216 0.70 -17.82 -0.53
N THR A 217 0.09 -18.19 0.60
CA THR A 217 0.12 -19.57 1.12
C THR A 217 -0.53 -20.54 0.14
N SER A 218 -1.59 -20.12 -0.55
CA SER A 218 -2.28 -20.94 -1.56
C SER A 218 -1.52 -21.04 -2.89
N ASN A 219 -0.69 -20.05 -3.22
CA ASN A 219 0.10 -19.98 -4.45
C ASN A 219 1.53 -19.44 -4.20
N PRO A 220 2.43 -20.25 -3.60
CA PRO A 220 3.71 -19.78 -3.07
C PRO A 220 4.80 -19.66 -4.15
N ILE A 221 4.55 -18.85 -5.18
CA ILE A 221 5.44 -18.69 -6.35
C ILE A 221 6.35 -17.46 -6.28
N GLY A 222 6.48 -16.83 -5.10
CA GLY A 222 7.31 -15.63 -4.89
C GLY A 222 8.79 -15.82 -5.25
N TYR A 223 9.51 -14.71 -5.41
CA TYR A 223 10.94 -14.74 -5.71
C TYR A 223 11.70 -15.40 -4.55
N LYS A 224 12.45 -16.47 -4.83
CA LYS A 224 13.16 -17.21 -3.79
C LYS A 224 14.32 -16.37 -3.26
N LEU A 225 14.28 -16.06 -1.96
CA LEU A 225 15.34 -15.34 -1.28
C LEU A 225 16.52 -16.29 -1.08
N THR A 226 17.72 -15.83 -1.42
CA THR A 226 18.96 -16.53 -1.07
C THR A 226 19.45 -16.00 0.28
N SER A 227 19.65 -16.92 1.23
CA SER A 227 20.30 -16.68 2.52
C SER A 227 21.75 -16.23 2.37
#